data_AF-A0A939XMP0-F1
#
_entry.id   AF-A0A939XMP0-F1
#
_cell.length_a   1.000
_cell.length_b   1.000
_cell.length_c   1.000
_cell.angle_alpha   90.00
_cell.angle_beta   90.00
_cell.angle_gamma   90.00
#
_symmetry.space_group_name_H-M   'P 1'
#
loop_
_entity.id
_entity.type
_entity.pdbx_description
1 polymer ?
#
loop_
_entity_poly.entity_id
_entity_poly.type
_entity_poly.pdbx_seq_one_letter_code
_entity_poly.pdbx_strand_id
1 'polypeptide(L)'
;MKARLKIIMLACLVSGSSLMMTSCGPKIHQRSGSSGKTGWAYNDPKMGGFEVAEYVEQEAGPGLVLIEGGTFTMGSVEQDVMYDWNSMRKRVTVSSFYMDETEISNVDYREYLNWVYKVYFDEYPELYFKALPDTLCWRRRLAFNEPYVQFYFRHPAYNDYPAVGVSWDQANEYCLWRTDRVNEKALIDYGILEYDPEQKGSNNFNTEAYIAGKYIGTVRRNIPSPSSPDGERPAKMEDGIMLPSYRLPTEAEWEYAALALIGNATTSPERIVNQRLYPWNGHYVRNEEKANRGLFRANVQRGRGDLMGVAGYLNDNAAPTAPVDSYWPNDYGLYCMAGNVNEWVLDVYRNFTNQDVEEFNPFRGNVFQVLDMDANNEYILDDTTGRLKYRNMTDEESADRVNYQTADNINYKDGDLKSTIDRAVWGNGNSGGEEGAAETDKGSERMYHNEHSEDNPMTSLVND
;
A
#
# COMPACT_ATOMS: atom_id res chain seq x y z
N MET A 1 19.75 -47.54 -73.79
CA MET A 1 19.38 -47.17 -75.18
C MET A 1 18.37 -46.02 -75.09
N LYS A 2 18.73 -44.84 -75.65
CA LYS A 2 17.88 -43.70 -76.12
C LYS A 2 16.51 -43.48 -75.43
N ALA A 3 16.30 -42.51 -74.53
CA ALA A 3 16.26 -41.03 -74.67
C ALA A 3 14.89 -40.43 -75.12
N ARG A 4 14.43 -39.44 -74.33
CA ARG A 4 13.52 -38.28 -74.63
C ARG A 4 12.00 -38.58 -74.57
N LEU A 5 11.07 -37.72 -74.09
CA LEU A 5 11.07 -36.25 -73.92
C LEU A 5 9.82 -35.73 -73.13
N LYS A 6 10.06 -34.85 -72.15
CA LYS A 6 9.32 -33.60 -71.74
C LYS A 6 7.93 -33.59 -71.04
N ILE A 7 7.87 -32.98 -69.83
CA ILE A 7 7.36 -31.60 -69.44
C ILE A 7 5.81 -31.55 -69.39
N ILE A 8 5.14 -31.23 -68.26
CA ILE A 8 4.76 -29.90 -67.71
C ILE A 8 4.37 -30.13 -66.22
N MET A 9 5.12 -29.65 -65.21
CA MET A 9 5.04 -28.35 -64.52
C MET A 9 3.95 -28.27 -63.42
N LEU A 10 4.34 -28.39 -62.14
CA LEU A 10 4.06 -27.36 -61.13
C LEU A 10 4.98 -27.56 -59.91
N ALA A 11 5.94 -26.64 -59.77
CA ALA A 11 6.75 -26.46 -58.58
C ALA A 11 5.98 -25.54 -57.61
N CYS A 12 5.95 -25.88 -56.33
CA CYS A 12 5.83 -24.93 -55.24
C CYS A 12 6.34 -25.55 -53.93
N LEU A 13 7.52 -25.09 -53.51
CA LEU A 13 7.96 -24.85 -52.14
C LEU A 13 7.92 -26.03 -51.14
N VAL A 14 8.99 -26.81 -51.17
CA VAL A 14 9.58 -27.39 -49.96
C VAL A 14 10.51 -26.32 -49.38
N SER A 15 9.99 -25.50 -48.47
CA SER A 15 10.76 -24.57 -47.64
C SER A 15 10.49 -24.92 -46.19
N GLY A 16 11.57 -25.20 -45.46
CA GLY A 16 11.56 -25.88 -44.18
C GLY A 16 10.73 -25.20 -43.09
N SER A 17 9.94 -26.01 -42.39
CA SER A 17 9.41 -25.69 -41.08
C SER A 17 10.54 -25.76 -40.05
N SER A 18 11.32 -24.69 -39.95
CA SER A 18 12.03 -24.40 -38.70
C SER A 18 10.99 -23.90 -37.70
N LEU A 19 10.63 -24.73 -36.73
CA LEU A 19 9.98 -24.27 -35.51
C LEU A 19 10.89 -23.22 -34.87
N MET A 20 10.54 -21.95 -35.01
CA MET A 20 11.09 -20.90 -34.16
C MET A 20 10.46 -21.07 -32.79
N MET A 21 11.20 -21.71 -31.89
CA MET A 21 10.92 -21.59 -30.47
C MET A 21 11.18 -20.14 -30.08
N THR A 22 10.11 -19.35 -29.96
CA THR A 22 10.15 -18.05 -29.31
C THR A 22 10.44 -18.29 -27.84
N SER A 23 11.73 -18.21 -27.50
CA SER A 23 12.20 -18.09 -26.13
C SER A 23 11.64 -16.80 -25.54
N CYS A 24 10.55 -16.88 -24.79
CA CYS A 24 10.21 -15.86 -23.79
C CYS A 24 11.22 -16.01 -22.64
N GLY A 25 12.44 -15.52 -22.85
CA GLY A 25 13.34 -15.20 -21.75
C GLY A 25 12.99 -13.79 -21.23
N PRO A 26 13.28 -13.49 -19.95
CA PRO A 26 13.13 -12.15 -19.41
C PRO A 26 13.89 -11.15 -20.31
N LYS A 27 13.21 -10.08 -20.73
CA LYS A 27 13.84 -9.04 -21.56
C LYS A 27 14.75 -8.20 -20.67
N ILE A 28 16.05 -8.52 -20.66
CA ILE A 28 17.05 -7.69 -19.99
C ILE A 28 17.10 -6.33 -20.72
N HIS A 29 16.69 -5.27 -20.03
CA HIS A 29 16.77 -3.91 -20.55
C HIS A 29 18.21 -3.39 -20.46
N GLN A 30 19.09 -3.84 -21.36
CA GLN A 30 20.44 -3.29 -21.46
C GLN A 30 20.40 -1.88 -22.06
N ARG A 31 20.63 -0.86 -21.24
CA ARG A 31 20.96 0.49 -21.73
C ARG A 31 22.29 0.43 -22.48
N SER A 32 22.44 1.22 -23.56
CA SER A 32 23.75 1.41 -24.18
C SER A 32 24.76 1.83 -23.11
N GLY A 33 25.98 1.26 -23.12
CA GLY A 33 27.05 1.55 -22.15
C GLY A 33 27.55 3.01 -22.13
N SER A 34 26.84 3.92 -22.80
CA SER A 34 27.05 5.36 -22.78
C SER A 34 25.73 6.11 -22.68
N SER A 35 25.77 7.26 -22.03
CA SER A 35 24.66 8.20 -21.91
C SER A 35 24.27 8.78 -23.25
N GLY A 36 23.02 8.53 -23.66
CA GLY A 36 22.42 9.14 -24.86
C GLY A 36 22.18 10.65 -24.73
N LYS A 37 22.37 11.25 -23.53
CA LYS A 37 22.19 12.69 -23.29
C LYS A 37 23.50 13.45 -23.21
N THR A 38 24.50 12.87 -22.55
CA THR A 38 25.78 13.52 -22.27
C THR A 38 26.93 12.92 -23.09
N GLY A 39 26.77 11.72 -23.66
CA GLY A 39 27.80 11.01 -24.41
C GLY A 39 28.85 10.30 -23.54
N TRP A 40 28.77 10.44 -22.21
CA TRP A 40 29.72 9.82 -21.27
C TRP A 40 29.44 8.32 -21.11
N ALA A 41 30.50 7.51 -20.99
CA ALA A 41 30.36 6.08 -20.71
C ALA A 41 29.81 5.84 -19.29
N TYR A 42 28.93 4.86 -19.15
CA TYR A 42 28.48 4.35 -17.86
C TYR A 42 29.48 3.30 -17.35
N ASN A 43 29.59 3.14 -16.03
CA ASN A 43 30.44 2.12 -15.41
C ASN A 43 31.93 2.20 -15.77
N ASP A 44 32.42 3.35 -16.24
CA ASP A 44 33.85 3.56 -16.52
C ASP A 44 34.55 4.23 -15.32
N PRO A 45 35.50 3.54 -14.64
CA PRO A 45 36.28 4.11 -13.54
C PRO A 45 36.95 5.44 -13.86
N LYS A 46 37.36 5.65 -15.11
CA LYS A 46 38.12 6.83 -15.54
C LYS A 46 37.26 8.07 -15.72
N MET A 47 35.94 7.88 -15.84
CA MET A 47 34.99 8.89 -16.28
C MET A 47 34.06 9.35 -15.14
N GLY A 48 34.50 9.19 -13.90
CA GLY A 48 33.77 9.63 -12.70
C GLY A 48 32.96 8.55 -12.01
N GLY A 49 33.03 7.29 -12.47
CA GLY A 49 32.51 6.13 -11.74
C GLY A 49 31.00 6.13 -11.53
N PHE A 50 30.22 6.74 -12.42
CA PHE A 50 28.76 6.65 -12.35
C PHE A 50 28.32 5.22 -12.67
N GLU A 51 27.77 4.57 -11.65
CA GLU A 51 27.36 3.17 -11.70
C GLU A 51 25.90 3.05 -12.12
N VAL A 52 25.65 2.20 -13.11
CA VAL A 52 24.33 1.79 -13.56
C VAL A 52 24.29 0.28 -13.51
N ALA A 53 23.50 -0.26 -12.58
CA ALA A 53 23.24 -1.68 -12.50
C ALA A 53 22.45 -2.17 -13.72
N GLU A 54 22.71 -3.40 -14.16
CA GLU A 54 21.83 -4.06 -15.12
C GLU A 54 20.55 -4.48 -14.39
N TYR A 55 19.42 -3.92 -14.82
CA TYR A 55 18.13 -4.22 -14.22
C TYR A 55 17.47 -5.39 -14.97
N VAL A 56 17.28 -6.48 -14.24
CA VAL A 56 16.35 -7.54 -14.61
C VAL A 56 15.01 -7.18 -13.97
N GLU A 57 13.93 -7.34 -14.72
CA GLU A 57 12.55 -7.06 -14.29
C GLU A 57 12.32 -7.48 -12.83
N GLN A 58 11.77 -6.59 -12.02
CA GLN A 58 11.53 -6.82 -10.60
C GLN A 58 10.46 -7.88 -10.41
N GLU A 59 10.79 -8.93 -9.66
CA GLU A 59 9.81 -9.92 -9.23
C GLU A 59 8.85 -9.29 -8.21
N ALA A 60 7.56 -9.64 -8.30
CA ALA A 60 6.57 -9.20 -7.33
C ALA A 60 6.92 -9.78 -5.95
N GLY A 61 6.70 -8.98 -4.90
CA GLY A 61 6.87 -9.48 -3.54
C GLY A 61 5.90 -10.62 -3.21
N PRO A 62 6.16 -11.39 -2.13
CA PRO A 62 5.31 -12.53 -1.77
C PRO A 62 3.87 -12.11 -1.50
N GLY A 63 2.91 -12.74 -2.18
CA GLY A 63 1.46 -12.47 -2.02
C GLY A 63 0.96 -11.18 -2.67
N LEU A 64 1.80 -10.48 -3.45
CA LEU A 64 1.42 -9.25 -4.14
C LEU A 64 0.95 -9.51 -5.58
N VAL A 65 -0.02 -8.71 -6.01
CA VAL A 65 -0.52 -8.64 -7.36
C VAL A 65 -0.24 -7.25 -7.95
N LEU A 66 0.17 -7.21 -9.22
CA LEU A 66 0.36 -5.96 -9.95
C LEU A 66 -1.00 -5.35 -10.33
N ILE A 67 -1.25 -4.14 -9.86
CA ILE A 67 -2.38 -3.31 -10.25
C ILE A 67 -1.90 -2.33 -11.32
N GLU A 68 -2.34 -2.53 -12.55
CA GLU A 68 -2.06 -1.62 -13.65
C GLU A 68 -2.76 -0.28 -13.38
N GLY A 69 -1.99 0.81 -13.33
CA GLY A 69 -2.52 2.15 -13.07
C GLY A 69 -3.33 2.71 -14.24
N GLY A 70 -4.19 3.67 -13.92
CA GLY A 70 -5.04 4.33 -14.90
C GLY A 70 -5.98 5.33 -14.29
N THR A 71 -6.85 5.88 -15.14
CA THR A 71 -7.85 6.88 -14.74
C THR A 71 -9.20 6.21 -14.50
N PHE A 72 -9.86 6.55 -13.39
CA PHE A 72 -11.23 6.12 -13.11
C PHE A 72 -12.04 7.26 -12.47
N THR A 73 -13.35 7.05 -12.35
CA THR A 73 -14.23 7.97 -11.62
C THR A 73 -14.46 7.38 -10.24
N MET A 74 -13.83 7.97 -9.24
CA MET A 74 -13.96 7.66 -7.81
C MET A 74 -15.26 8.22 -7.25
N GLY A 75 -15.84 7.57 -6.24
CA GLY A 75 -17.02 7.99 -5.50
C GLY A 75 -18.33 7.36 -5.99
N SER A 76 -19.44 7.76 -5.37
CA SER A 76 -20.69 6.99 -5.46
C SER A 76 -21.29 6.93 -6.87
N VAL A 77 -21.62 5.72 -7.33
CA VAL A 77 -22.25 5.45 -8.64
C VAL A 77 -23.78 5.57 -8.61
N GLU A 78 -24.39 5.52 -7.42
CA GLU A 78 -25.84 5.62 -7.22
C GLU A 78 -26.23 6.83 -6.36
N GLN A 79 -27.54 7.02 -6.16
CA GLN A 79 -28.02 8.03 -5.23
C GLN A 79 -27.75 7.55 -3.81
N ASP A 80 -27.01 8.35 -3.04
CA ASP A 80 -26.86 8.08 -1.63
C ASP A 80 -28.21 8.20 -0.91
N VAL A 81 -28.64 7.10 -0.29
CA VAL A 81 -29.90 6.98 0.44
C VAL A 81 -29.82 7.68 1.80
N MET A 82 -28.62 7.81 2.36
CA MET A 82 -28.39 8.46 3.66
C MET A 82 -28.20 9.98 3.53
N TYR A 83 -28.09 10.50 2.30
CA TYR A 83 -27.85 11.92 2.01
C TYR A 83 -26.57 12.48 2.66
N ASP A 84 -25.60 11.62 2.91
CA ASP A 84 -24.25 11.94 3.33
C ASP A 84 -23.45 12.38 2.09
N TRP A 85 -23.24 13.70 1.93
CA TRP A 85 -22.56 14.30 0.77
C TRP A 85 -21.03 14.05 0.76
N ASN A 86 -20.54 12.94 1.29
CA ASN A 86 -19.11 12.63 1.46
C ASN A 86 -18.50 11.85 0.27
N SER A 87 -19.30 11.27 -0.63
CA SER A 87 -18.87 10.42 -1.76
C SER A 87 -19.02 11.09 -3.13
N MET A 88 -18.67 12.38 -3.21
CA MET A 88 -18.76 13.13 -4.47
C MET A 88 -17.86 12.56 -5.57
N ARG A 89 -18.45 12.38 -6.76
CA ARG A 89 -17.73 11.81 -7.90
C ARG A 89 -16.60 12.71 -8.36
N LYS A 90 -15.41 12.12 -8.52
CA LYS A 90 -14.26 12.80 -9.12
C LYS A 90 -13.49 11.86 -10.02
N ARG A 91 -12.99 12.38 -11.14
CA ARG A 91 -12.06 11.64 -11.97
C ARG A 91 -10.67 11.74 -11.37
N VAL A 92 -10.07 10.60 -11.08
CA VAL A 92 -8.73 10.50 -10.50
C VAL A 92 -7.89 9.51 -11.30
N THR A 93 -6.59 9.69 -11.26
CA THR A 93 -5.61 8.83 -11.93
C THR A 93 -4.68 8.27 -10.89
N VAL A 94 -4.53 6.94 -10.89
CA VAL A 94 -3.66 6.20 -9.97
C VAL A 94 -2.51 5.59 -10.77
N SER A 95 -1.30 5.68 -10.25
CA SER A 95 -0.11 5.05 -10.83
C SER A 95 -0.18 3.52 -10.69
N SER A 96 0.59 2.76 -11.46
CA SER A 96 0.67 1.30 -11.22
C SER A 96 1.35 1.02 -9.89
N PHE A 97 0.83 0.05 -9.14
CA PHE A 97 1.33 -0.33 -7.82
C PHE A 97 1.10 -1.83 -7.57
N TYR A 98 1.63 -2.34 -6.47
CA TYR A 98 1.39 -3.71 -6.03
C TYR A 98 0.48 -3.69 -4.80
N MET A 99 -0.45 -4.64 -4.74
CA MET A 99 -1.40 -4.80 -3.63
C MET A 99 -1.44 -6.26 -3.19
N ASP A 100 -1.71 -6.51 -1.91
CA ASP A 100 -1.90 -7.88 -1.43
C ASP A 100 -3.12 -8.51 -2.08
N GLU A 101 -2.99 -9.79 -2.46
CA GLU A 101 -4.07 -10.56 -3.09
C GLU A 101 -5.29 -10.72 -2.17
N THR A 102 -5.06 -10.77 -0.86
CA THR A 102 -6.06 -11.03 0.18
C THR A 102 -5.83 -10.13 1.39
N GLU A 103 -6.81 -10.08 2.30
CA GLU A 103 -6.61 -9.48 3.63
C GLU A 103 -5.48 -10.21 4.37
N ILE A 104 -4.79 -9.52 5.29
CA ILE A 104 -3.75 -10.12 6.13
C ILE A 104 -4.39 -11.16 7.06
N SER A 105 -3.89 -12.39 7.02
CA SER A 105 -4.44 -13.49 7.81
C SER A 105 -3.95 -13.48 9.26
N ASN A 106 -4.63 -14.22 10.14
CA ASN A 106 -4.20 -14.39 11.52
C ASN A 106 -2.83 -15.10 11.63
N VAL A 107 -2.46 -15.97 10.70
CA VAL A 107 -1.12 -16.61 10.72
C VAL A 107 -0.03 -15.60 10.38
N ASP A 108 -0.25 -14.75 9.39
CA ASP A 108 0.71 -13.72 8.98
C ASP A 108 0.93 -12.68 10.09
N TYR A 109 -0.15 -12.23 10.73
CA TYR A 109 -0.03 -11.31 11.86
C TYR A 109 0.64 -11.95 13.09
N ARG A 110 0.47 -13.27 13.30
CA ARG A 110 1.21 -13.99 14.36
C ARG A 110 2.68 -14.18 14.02
N GLU A 111 3.04 -14.29 12.75
CA GLU A 111 4.45 -14.28 12.33
C GLU A 111 5.11 -12.96 12.76
N TYR A 112 4.45 -11.84 12.47
CA TYR A 112 4.87 -10.51 12.92
C TYR A 112 5.06 -10.46 14.44
N LEU A 113 4.03 -10.84 15.22
CA LEU A 113 4.12 -10.85 16.68
C LEU A 113 5.25 -11.73 17.21
N ASN A 114 5.47 -12.89 16.60
CA ASN A 114 6.55 -13.80 16.99
C ASN A 114 7.92 -13.18 16.70
N TRP A 115 8.07 -12.43 15.61
CA TRP A 115 9.29 -11.69 15.32
C TRP A 115 9.50 -10.55 16.34
N VAL A 116 8.48 -9.72 16.58
CA VAL A 116 8.55 -8.62 17.57
C VAL A 116 8.89 -9.16 18.96
N TYR A 117 8.28 -10.28 19.35
CA TYR A 117 8.59 -10.94 20.61
C TYR A 117 10.07 -11.35 20.70
N LYS A 118 10.60 -11.99 19.65
CA LYS A 118 12.00 -12.45 19.68
C LYS A 118 13.01 -11.31 19.71
N VAL A 119 12.76 -10.24 18.96
CA VAL A 119 13.71 -9.14 18.79
C VAL A 119 13.65 -8.14 19.94
N TYR A 120 12.45 -7.80 20.41
CA TYR A 120 12.27 -6.68 21.33
C TYR A 120 11.85 -7.08 22.75
N PHE A 121 11.29 -8.27 22.99
CA PHE A 121 10.66 -8.56 24.30
C PHE A 121 11.61 -8.50 25.50
N ASP A 122 12.88 -8.87 25.32
CA ASP A 122 13.88 -8.87 26.40
C ASP A 122 14.26 -7.44 26.85
N GLU A 123 14.24 -6.46 25.92
CA GLU A 123 14.71 -5.08 26.16
C GLU A 123 13.56 -4.07 26.23
N TYR A 124 12.57 -4.20 25.35
CA TYR A 124 11.46 -3.28 25.11
C TYR A 124 10.11 -4.04 25.00
N PRO A 125 9.64 -4.70 26.08
CA PRO A 125 8.41 -5.51 26.06
C PRO A 125 7.14 -4.72 25.70
N GLU A 126 7.14 -3.40 25.92
CA GLU A 126 6.04 -2.50 25.55
C GLU A 126 5.72 -2.51 24.05
N LEU A 127 6.73 -2.69 23.19
CA LEU A 127 6.52 -2.78 21.74
C LEU A 127 5.69 -4.01 21.38
N TYR A 128 5.95 -5.15 22.02
CA TYR A 128 5.15 -6.35 21.83
C TYR A 128 3.71 -6.16 22.30
N PHE A 129 3.49 -5.56 23.47
CA PHE A 129 2.13 -5.30 23.96
C PHE A 129 1.37 -4.28 23.10
N LYS A 130 2.06 -3.27 22.56
CA LYS A 130 1.48 -2.30 21.62
C LYS A 130 1.10 -2.97 20.29
N ALA A 131 1.84 -3.99 19.86
CA ALA A 131 1.54 -4.74 18.64
C ALA A 131 0.39 -5.77 18.81
N LEU A 132 -0.02 -6.11 20.03
CA LEU A 132 -1.08 -7.10 20.23
C LEU A 132 -2.44 -6.59 19.74
N PRO A 133 -3.20 -7.38 18.97
CA PRO A 133 -4.54 -7.01 18.55
C PRO A 133 -5.52 -7.07 19.72
N ASP A 134 -6.54 -6.21 19.70
CA ASP A 134 -7.62 -6.23 20.68
C ASP A 134 -8.58 -7.40 20.44
N THR A 135 -8.31 -8.53 21.11
CA THR A 135 -9.19 -9.70 21.09
C THR A 135 -10.57 -9.46 21.73
N LEU A 136 -10.76 -8.37 22.48
CA LEU A 136 -12.03 -8.03 23.13
C LEU A 136 -13.03 -7.38 22.17
N CYS A 137 -12.63 -7.04 20.94
CA CYS A 137 -13.49 -6.46 19.91
C CYS A 137 -14.77 -7.29 19.64
N TRP A 138 -14.72 -8.59 19.90
CA TRP A 138 -15.85 -9.51 19.77
C TRP A 138 -16.92 -9.35 20.86
N ARG A 139 -16.59 -8.75 22.02
CA ARG A 139 -17.53 -8.62 23.14
C ARG A 139 -18.59 -7.57 22.85
N ARG A 140 -19.85 -7.96 23.04
CA ARG A 140 -21.00 -7.04 23.09
C ARG A 140 -21.72 -7.24 24.41
N ARG A 141 -22.34 -6.17 24.94
CA ARG A 141 -23.02 -6.18 26.25
C ARG A 141 -24.08 -7.28 26.39
N LEU A 142 -24.68 -7.72 25.28
CA LEU A 142 -25.77 -8.69 25.23
C LEU A 142 -25.51 -9.79 24.18
N ALA A 143 -24.27 -10.26 24.01
CA ALA A 143 -23.93 -11.37 23.12
C ALA A 143 -22.95 -12.36 23.75
N PHE A 144 -23.07 -13.64 23.40
CA PHE A 144 -22.14 -14.68 23.81
C PHE A 144 -21.10 -14.94 22.72
N ASN A 145 -20.02 -14.15 22.72
CA ASN A 145 -18.92 -14.25 21.75
C ASN A 145 -17.58 -14.66 22.38
N GLU A 146 -17.59 -15.16 23.62
CA GLU A 146 -16.37 -15.58 24.34
C GLU A 146 -15.51 -16.60 23.56
N PRO A 147 -16.08 -17.55 22.78
CA PRO A 147 -15.25 -18.43 21.95
C PRO A 147 -14.37 -17.65 20.96
N TYR A 148 -14.87 -16.57 20.34
CA TYR A 148 -14.07 -15.76 19.41
C TYR A 148 -12.97 -14.99 20.13
N VAL A 149 -13.26 -14.43 21.31
CA VAL A 149 -12.26 -13.76 22.16
C VAL A 149 -11.09 -14.68 22.50
N GLN A 150 -11.38 -15.95 22.79
CA GLN A 150 -10.36 -16.92 23.22
C GLN A 150 -9.58 -17.50 22.03
N PHE A 151 -10.29 -17.85 20.96
CA PHE A 151 -9.78 -18.75 19.93
C PHE A 151 -9.57 -18.11 18.56
N TYR A 152 -10.27 -17.03 18.20
CA TYR A 152 -10.21 -16.48 16.82
C TYR A 152 -8.77 -16.18 16.39
N PHE A 153 -8.02 -15.45 17.20
CA PHE A 153 -6.64 -15.09 16.86
C PHE A 153 -5.63 -16.23 17.08
N ARG A 154 -5.96 -17.25 17.90
CA ARG A 154 -4.97 -18.21 18.42
C ARG A 154 -5.10 -19.61 17.86
N HIS A 155 -6.32 -20.04 17.57
CA HIS A 155 -6.61 -21.44 17.25
C HIS A 155 -6.30 -21.75 15.78
N PRO A 156 -5.69 -22.92 15.46
CA PRO A 156 -5.31 -23.27 14.09
C PRO A 156 -6.44 -23.19 13.05
N ALA A 157 -7.69 -23.45 13.47
CA ALA A 157 -8.85 -23.37 12.58
C ALA A 157 -9.11 -21.97 12.00
N TYR A 158 -8.53 -20.93 12.58
CA TYR A 158 -8.68 -19.54 12.13
C TYR A 158 -7.40 -18.99 11.50
N ASN A 159 -6.42 -19.84 11.15
CA ASN A 159 -5.15 -19.40 10.57
C ASN A 159 -5.36 -18.52 9.33
N ASP A 160 -6.22 -18.97 8.43
CA ASP A 160 -6.43 -18.36 7.11
C ASP A 160 -7.58 -17.34 7.12
N TYR A 161 -8.04 -16.92 8.31
CA TYR A 161 -9.07 -15.88 8.48
C TYR A 161 -8.40 -14.52 8.69
N PRO A 162 -9.07 -13.41 8.35
CA PRO A 162 -8.48 -12.07 8.45
C PRO A 162 -8.16 -11.71 9.90
N ALA A 163 -7.05 -11.01 10.09
CA ALA A 163 -6.66 -10.43 11.36
C ALA A 163 -7.61 -9.27 11.72
N VAL A 164 -8.14 -9.27 12.94
CA VAL A 164 -9.11 -8.27 13.42
C VAL A 164 -8.73 -7.73 14.79
N GLY A 165 -9.30 -6.57 15.15
CA GLY A 165 -8.91 -5.85 16.37
C GLY A 165 -7.57 -5.15 16.23
N VAL A 166 -7.17 -4.83 15.00
CA VAL A 166 -5.91 -4.15 14.65
C VAL A 166 -6.20 -2.65 14.44
N SER A 167 -5.42 -1.79 15.08
CA SER A 167 -5.51 -0.33 14.88
C SER A 167 -4.76 0.11 13.61
N TRP A 168 -5.04 1.34 13.16
CA TRP A 168 -4.34 1.93 12.03
C TRP A 168 -2.82 2.00 12.24
N ASP A 169 -2.37 2.41 13.44
CA ASP A 169 -0.94 2.44 13.77
C ASP A 169 -0.31 1.04 13.72
N GLN A 170 -1.00 0.04 14.26
CA GLN A 170 -0.53 -1.35 14.24
C GLN A 170 -0.41 -1.89 12.81
N ALA A 171 -1.30 -1.48 11.90
CA ALA A 171 -1.25 -1.87 10.49
C ALA A 171 -0.08 -1.20 9.76
N ASN A 172 0.25 0.05 10.06
CA ASN A 172 1.44 0.72 9.53
C ASN A 172 2.74 0.08 10.03
N GLU A 173 2.84 -0.22 11.33
CA GLU A 173 4.01 -0.92 11.89
C GLU A 173 4.20 -2.32 11.27
N TYR A 174 3.11 -3.02 10.98
CA TYR A 174 3.14 -4.29 10.25
C TYR A 174 3.72 -4.12 8.83
N CYS A 175 3.33 -3.07 8.10
CA CYS A 175 3.88 -2.77 6.77
C CYS A 175 5.38 -2.45 6.82
N LEU A 176 5.82 -1.68 7.81
CA LEU A 176 7.24 -1.39 8.04
C LEU A 176 8.03 -2.66 8.33
N TRP A 177 7.54 -3.50 9.24
CA TRP A 177 8.13 -4.80 9.53
C TRP A 177 8.23 -5.69 8.29
N ARG A 178 7.15 -5.80 7.50
CA ARG A 178 7.14 -6.62 6.29
C ARG A 178 8.17 -6.14 5.27
N THR A 179 8.32 -4.83 5.12
CA THR A 179 9.36 -4.22 4.28
C THR A 179 10.73 -4.75 4.66
N ASP A 180 11.08 -4.67 5.94
CA ASP A 180 12.39 -5.08 6.42
C ASP A 180 12.61 -6.58 6.27
N ARG A 181 11.61 -7.40 6.63
CA ARG A 181 11.73 -8.85 6.53
C ARG A 181 11.86 -9.35 5.10
N VAL A 182 11.10 -8.79 4.17
CA VAL A 182 11.18 -9.18 2.76
C VAL A 182 12.52 -8.76 2.16
N ASN A 183 12.99 -7.55 2.45
CA ASN A 183 14.27 -7.07 1.95
C ASN A 183 15.46 -7.80 2.59
N GLU A 184 15.41 -8.11 3.88
CA GLU A 184 16.41 -8.95 4.55
C GLU A 184 16.49 -10.31 3.90
N LYS A 185 15.34 -10.95 3.64
CA LYS A 185 15.27 -12.24 2.95
C LYS A 185 15.83 -12.16 1.54
N ALA A 186 15.50 -11.11 0.78
CA ALA A 186 16.03 -10.90 -0.57
C ALA A 186 17.57 -10.76 -0.57
N LEU A 187 18.13 -10.01 0.38
CA LEU A 187 19.58 -9.87 0.55
C LEU A 187 20.26 -11.19 0.96
N ILE A 188 19.62 -12.00 1.80
CA ILE A 188 20.11 -13.33 2.20
C ILE A 188 20.06 -14.30 1.01
N ASP A 189 18.98 -14.31 0.24
CA ASP A 189 18.81 -15.19 -0.93
C ASP A 189 19.81 -14.84 -2.04
N TYR A 190 20.09 -13.54 -2.20
CA TYR A 190 21.15 -13.07 -3.08
C TYR A 190 22.56 -13.33 -2.50
N GLY A 191 22.65 -13.80 -1.25
CA GLY A 191 23.88 -14.20 -0.58
C GLY A 191 24.76 -13.03 -0.14
N ILE A 192 24.19 -11.83 0.04
CA ILE A 192 24.88 -10.62 0.52
C ILE A 192 25.02 -10.66 2.04
N LEU A 193 23.91 -10.94 2.72
CA LEU A 193 23.85 -11.10 4.17
C LEU A 193 23.75 -12.57 4.57
N GLU A 194 24.25 -12.89 5.76
CA GLU A 194 23.94 -14.16 6.43
C GLU A 194 22.74 -14.00 7.35
N TYR A 195 21.95 -15.06 7.49
CA TYR A 195 20.84 -15.08 8.44
C TYR A 195 21.38 -15.00 9.87
N ASP A 196 21.03 -13.93 10.57
CA ASP A 196 21.36 -13.75 11.98
C ASP A 196 20.18 -14.14 12.87
N PRO A 197 20.26 -15.26 13.63
CA PRO A 197 19.22 -15.67 14.56
C PRO A 197 19.21 -14.86 15.87
N GLU A 198 20.25 -14.07 16.17
CA GLU A 198 20.46 -13.38 17.46
C GLU A 198 20.14 -11.87 17.39
N GLN A 199 19.32 -11.45 16.42
CA GLN A 199 18.88 -10.05 16.32
C GLN A 199 18.10 -9.62 17.57
N LYS A 200 18.51 -8.51 18.18
CA LYS A 200 17.91 -7.96 19.41
C LYS A 200 17.91 -6.44 19.45
N GLY A 201 16.85 -5.87 20.01
CA GLY A 201 16.72 -4.43 20.23
C GLY A 201 16.95 -3.63 18.95
N SER A 202 17.75 -2.57 19.04
CA SER A 202 18.17 -1.75 17.90
C SER A 202 19.16 -2.43 16.96
N ASN A 203 19.75 -3.56 17.35
CA ASN A 203 20.62 -4.36 16.50
C ASN A 203 19.82 -5.40 15.71
N ASN A 204 18.93 -4.91 14.85
CA ASN A 204 18.16 -5.72 13.90
C ASN A 204 18.20 -5.08 12.51
N PHE A 205 17.81 -5.87 11.50
CA PHE A 205 17.80 -5.37 10.13
C PHE A 205 16.66 -4.36 9.92
N ASN A 206 17.03 -3.16 9.45
CA ASN A 206 16.11 -2.16 8.92
C ASN A 206 16.59 -1.73 7.53
N THR A 207 15.70 -1.72 6.54
CA THR A 207 16.01 -1.46 5.12
C THR A 207 16.64 -0.08 4.96
N GLU A 208 16.02 0.96 5.53
CA GLU A 208 16.50 2.33 5.40
C GLU A 208 17.81 2.56 6.15
N ALA A 209 17.96 1.98 7.35
CA ALA A 209 19.21 2.06 8.12
C ALA A 209 20.37 1.34 7.40
N TYR A 210 20.09 0.21 6.73
CA TYR A 210 21.05 -0.48 5.88
C TYR A 210 21.48 0.38 4.69
N ILE A 211 20.51 0.97 3.97
CA ILE A 211 20.80 1.87 2.83
C ILE A 211 21.58 3.11 3.27
N ALA A 212 21.27 3.66 4.45
CA ALA A 212 21.99 4.77 5.04
C ALA A 212 23.38 4.40 5.59
N GLY A 213 23.77 3.12 5.55
CA GLY A 213 25.05 2.63 6.07
C GLY A 213 25.16 2.65 7.60
N LYS A 214 24.03 2.78 8.30
CA LYS A 214 23.93 2.81 9.76
C LYS A 214 23.77 1.42 10.37
N TYR A 215 23.27 0.46 9.58
CA TYR A 215 23.22 -0.96 9.96
C TYR A 215 24.27 -1.76 9.18
N ILE A 216 25.08 -2.54 9.91
CA ILE A 216 26.04 -3.48 9.33
C ILE A 216 25.77 -4.85 9.95
N GLY A 217 25.02 -5.69 9.24
CA GLY A 217 24.81 -7.08 9.62
C GLY A 217 26.02 -7.98 9.32
N THR A 218 25.85 -9.29 9.48
CA THR A 218 26.87 -10.27 9.09
C THR A 218 26.94 -10.38 7.56
N VAL A 219 27.87 -9.62 6.96
CA VAL A 219 28.07 -9.60 5.51
C VAL A 219 28.81 -10.86 5.05
N ARG A 220 28.18 -11.63 4.16
CA ARG A 220 28.79 -12.79 3.50
C ARG A 220 29.67 -12.37 2.34
N ARG A 221 29.14 -11.49 1.47
CA ARG A 221 29.84 -10.90 0.33
C ARG A 221 29.26 -9.55 0.01
N ASN A 222 30.11 -8.64 -0.43
CA ASN A 222 29.67 -7.39 -1.02
C ASN A 222 29.44 -7.55 -2.52
N ILE A 223 28.74 -6.58 -3.11
CA ILE A 223 28.53 -6.54 -4.55
C ILE A 223 29.78 -5.93 -5.20
N PRO A 224 30.31 -6.53 -6.28
CA PRO A 224 31.36 -5.91 -7.08
C PRO A 224 30.89 -4.56 -7.61
N SER A 225 31.69 -3.53 -7.41
CA SER A 225 31.45 -2.20 -7.97
C SER A 225 31.61 -2.25 -9.49
N PRO A 226 30.59 -1.85 -10.28
CA PRO A 226 30.73 -1.75 -11.74
C PRO A 226 31.84 -0.78 -12.17
N SER A 227 32.19 0.19 -11.31
CA SER A 227 33.18 1.22 -11.59
C SER A 227 34.60 0.88 -11.12
N SER A 228 34.82 -0.20 -10.38
CA SER A 228 36.16 -0.60 -9.93
C SER A 228 36.31 -2.12 -9.99
N PRO A 229 37.23 -2.67 -10.79
CA PRO A 229 37.40 -4.11 -10.97
C PRO A 229 37.63 -4.91 -9.68
N ASP A 230 38.24 -4.28 -8.68
CA ASP A 230 38.54 -4.87 -7.36
C ASP A 230 37.76 -4.19 -6.22
N GLY A 231 36.84 -3.28 -6.53
CA GLY A 231 36.04 -2.56 -5.54
C GLY A 231 34.80 -3.34 -5.12
N GLU A 232 34.52 -3.35 -3.83
CA GLU A 232 33.33 -3.97 -3.25
C GLU A 232 32.48 -2.91 -2.54
N ARG A 233 31.16 -3.03 -2.61
CA ARG A 233 30.23 -2.12 -1.91
C ARG A 233 29.01 -2.85 -1.36
N PRO A 234 28.33 -2.28 -0.33
CA PRO A 234 27.02 -2.78 0.07
C PRO A 234 26.00 -2.62 -1.06
N ALA A 235 24.94 -3.42 -0.97
CA ALA A 235 23.82 -3.34 -1.89
C ALA A 235 23.05 -2.04 -1.69
N LYS A 236 22.59 -1.45 -2.79
CA LYS A 236 21.76 -0.25 -2.77
C LYS A 236 20.41 -0.53 -3.41
N MET A 237 19.46 0.38 -3.24
CA MET A 237 18.13 0.25 -3.85
C MET A 237 18.24 0.20 -5.39
N GLU A 238 19.21 0.93 -5.97
CA GLU A 238 19.41 0.98 -7.42
C GLU A 238 19.88 -0.34 -8.05
N ASP A 239 20.33 -1.30 -7.23
CA ASP A 239 20.70 -2.64 -7.71
C ASP A 239 19.48 -3.51 -8.04
N GLY A 240 18.27 -3.08 -7.67
CA GLY A 240 17.02 -3.79 -7.96
C GLY A 240 16.82 -5.10 -7.18
N ILE A 241 17.65 -5.34 -6.15
CA ILE A 241 17.54 -6.52 -5.28
C ILE A 241 16.48 -6.32 -4.20
N MET A 242 16.43 -5.12 -3.63
CA MET A 242 15.45 -4.75 -2.60
C MET A 242 14.18 -4.22 -3.27
N LEU A 243 13.05 -4.46 -2.61
CA LEU A 243 11.74 -3.96 -3.00
C LEU A 243 11.45 -2.63 -2.28
N PRO A 244 10.63 -1.74 -2.91
CA PRO A 244 10.07 -0.58 -2.24
C PRO A 244 9.29 -0.95 -0.98
N SER A 245 9.14 0.02 -0.08
CA SER A 245 8.42 -0.17 1.18
C SER A 245 6.95 -0.49 0.98
N TYR A 246 6.44 -1.43 1.79
CA TYR A 246 5.02 -1.70 1.94
C TYR A 246 4.39 -0.59 2.77
N ARG A 247 3.13 -0.28 2.47
CA ARG A 247 2.28 0.66 3.19
C ARG A 247 0.82 0.31 2.99
N LEU A 248 -0.05 0.91 3.81
CA LEU A 248 -1.49 0.91 3.51
C LEU A 248 -1.74 1.59 2.15
N PRO A 249 -2.73 1.12 1.38
CA PRO A 249 -3.16 1.79 0.16
C PRO A 249 -3.80 3.14 0.49
N THR A 250 -3.76 4.08 -0.44
CA THR A 250 -4.63 5.26 -0.35
C THR A 250 -6.08 4.85 -0.63
N GLU A 251 -7.05 5.66 -0.21
CA GLU A 251 -8.47 5.42 -0.46
C GLU A 251 -8.74 5.26 -1.97
N ALA A 252 -8.08 6.08 -2.80
CA ALA A 252 -8.22 5.99 -4.25
C ALA A 252 -7.54 4.77 -4.86
N GLU A 253 -6.38 4.34 -4.33
CA GLU A 253 -5.76 3.07 -4.73
C GLU A 253 -6.67 1.88 -4.40
N TRP A 254 -7.26 1.90 -3.20
CA TRP A 254 -8.17 0.85 -2.74
C TRP A 254 -9.45 0.78 -3.58
N GLU A 255 -10.15 1.90 -3.80
CA GLU A 255 -11.37 1.92 -4.62
C GLU A 255 -11.08 1.54 -6.09
N TYR A 256 -9.96 2.01 -6.64
CA TYR A 256 -9.51 1.65 -7.98
C TYR A 256 -9.29 0.13 -8.13
N ALA A 257 -8.58 -0.45 -7.16
CA ALA A 257 -8.29 -1.86 -7.10
C ALA A 257 -9.56 -2.69 -6.88
N ALA A 258 -10.48 -2.25 -6.02
CA ALA A 258 -11.74 -2.92 -5.73
C ALA A 258 -12.63 -3.00 -6.99
N LEU A 259 -12.85 -1.88 -7.69
CA LEU A 259 -13.71 -1.83 -8.87
C LEU A 259 -13.16 -2.66 -10.04
N ALA A 260 -11.83 -2.73 -10.18
CA ALA A 260 -11.13 -3.50 -11.20
C ALA A 260 -11.73 -3.35 -12.62
N LEU A 261 -11.92 -2.11 -13.07
CA LEU A 261 -12.63 -1.81 -14.32
C LEU A 261 -11.90 -2.31 -15.59
N ILE A 262 -10.68 -2.84 -15.45
CA ILE A 262 -9.91 -3.47 -16.52
C ILE A 262 -10.71 -4.56 -17.26
N GLY A 263 -11.49 -5.38 -16.55
CA GLY A 263 -12.31 -6.42 -17.21
C GLY A 263 -13.45 -5.87 -18.06
N ASN A 264 -13.80 -4.58 -17.91
CA ASN A 264 -14.81 -3.91 -18.72
C ASN A 264 -14.24 -3.20 -19.96
N ALA A 265 -12.92 -3.23 -20.18
CA ALA A 265 -12.24 -2.52 -21.26
C ALA A 265 -12.35 -3.17 -22.66
N THR A 266 -13.21 -4.18 -22.85
CA THR A 266 -13.08 -5.20 -23.91
C THR A 266 -13.52 -4.79 -25.33
N THR A 267 -13.72 -3.50 -25.68
CA THR A 267 -14.20 -3.17 -27.05
C THR A 267 -13.67 -1.87 -27.65
N SER A 268 -13.09 -0.96 -26.87
CA SER A 268 -12.41 0.22 -27.39
C SER A 268 -11.33 0.65 -26.40
N PRO A 269 -10.08 0.92 -26.84
CA PRO A 269 -9.08 1.50 -25.96
C PRO A 269 -9.67 2.79 -25.35
N GLU A 270 -9.48 2.98 -24.04
CA GLU A 270 -9.92 4.16 -23.26
C GLU A 270 -11.43 4.30 -22.98
N ARG A 271 -12.28 3.31 -23.31
CA ARG A 271 -13.73 3.42 -23.05
C ARG A 271 -14.24 2.36 -22.07
N ILE A 272 -14.52 2.79 -20.85
CA ILE A 272 -15.32 2.04 -19.88
C ILE A 272 -16.78 2.51 -20.02
N VAL A 273 -17.65 1.61 -20.49
CA VAL A 273 -19.06 1.96 -20.77
C VAL A 273 -19.93 1.86 -19.52
N ASN A 274 -19.61 0.91 -18.63
CA ASN A 274 -20.38 0.64 -17.43
C ASN A 274 -19.46 0.73 -16.20
N GLN A 275 -19.82 1.62 -15.27
CA GLN A 275 -19.27 1.60 -13.91
C GLN A 275 -19.83 0.38 -13.16
N ARG A 276 -19.09 -0.08 -12.16
CA ARG A 276 -19.55 -1.14 -11.27
C ARG A 276 -19.97 -0.56 -9.94
N LEU A 277 -20.93 -1.22 -9.30
CA LEU A 277 -21.32 -0.96 -7.91
C LEU A 277 -20.50 -1.82 -6.94
N TYR A 278 -20.06 -3.00 -7.38
CA TYR A 278 -19.31 -3.98 -6.61
C TYR A 278 -18.00 -4.33 -7.35
N PRO A 279 -17.08 -5.09 -6.74
CA PRO A 279 -15.89 -5.63 -7.42
C PRO A 279 -16.18 -6.56 -8.61
N TRP A 280 -17.45 -6.70 -9.01
CA TRP A 280 -17.91 -7.49 -10.12
C TRP A 280 -19.01 -6.78 -10.92
N ASN A 281 -19.30 -7.31 -12.11
CA ASN A 281 -20.41 -6.83 -12.93
C ASN A 281 -21.78 -7.23 -12.35
N GLY A 282 -22.72 -6.27 -12.39
CA GLY A 282 -24.10 -6.46 -11.97
C GLY A 282 -24.51 -5.53 -10.81
N HIS A 283 -25.80 -5.57 -10.46
CA HIS A 283 -26.40 -4.75 -9.40
C HIS A 283 -26.70 -5.54 -8.12
N TYR A 284 -26.33 -6.82 -8.08
CA TYR A 284 -26.68 -7.72 -6.99
C TYR A 284 -25.43 -8.37 -6.41
N VAL A 285 -25.46 -8.59 -5.09
CA VAL A 285 -24.44 -9.35 -4.35
C VAL A 285 -24.48 -10.87 -4.60
N ARG A 286 -25.41 -11.33 -5.44
CA ARG A 286 -25.58 -12.74 -5.77
C ARG A 286 -25.03 -13.07 -7.14
N ASN A 287 -24.48 -14.27 -7.26
CA ASN A 287 -23.95 -14.77 -8.51
C ASN A 287 -25.08 -15.14 -9.49
N GLU A 288 -24.95 -14.70 -10.74
CA GLU A 288 -25.90 -14.97 -11.84
C GLU A 288 -25.55 -16.23 -12.65
N GLU A 289 -24.29 -16.67 -12.58
CA GLU A 289 -23.76 -17.81 -13.31
C GLU A 289 -24.52 -19.07 -12.96
N LYS A 290 -24.77 -19.91 -13.96
CA LYS A 290 -25.64 -21.09 -13.83
C LYS A 290 -25.15 -22.06 -12.74
N ALA A 291 -23.84 -22.20 -12.55
CA ALA A 291 -23.25 -23.11 -11.58
C ALA A 291 -23.46 -22.65 -10.13
N ASN A 292 -23.38 -21.35 -9.89
CA ASN A 292 -23.34 -20.75 -8.54
C ASN A 292 -24.55 -19.84 -8.27
N ARG A 293 -25.61 -20.01 -9.06
CA ARG A 293 -26.72 -19.06 -9.12
C ARG A 293 -27.35 -18.83 -7.75
N GLY A 294 -27.41 -17.57 -7.33
CA GLY A 294 -28.03 -17.16 -6.09
C GLY A 294 -27.13 -17.25 -4.86
N LEU A 295 -25.91 -17.82 -4.96
CA LEU A 295 -24.92 -17.72 -3.90
C LEU A 295 -24.43 -16.27 -3.76
N PHE A 296 -24.13 -15.85 -2.54
CA PHE A 296 -23.48 -14.55 -2.33
C PHE A 296 -22.04 -14.58 -2.82
N ARG A 297 -21.57 -13.44 -3.34
CA ARG A 297 -20.20 -13.23 -3.84
C ARG A 297 -19.28 -12.57 -2.81
N ALA A 298 -19.80 -12.30 -1.63
CA ALA A 298 -19.13 -11.61 -0.54
C ALA A 298 -19.72 -12.07 0.79
N ASN A 299 -18.94 -11.95 1.86
CA ASN A 299 -19.43 -12.14 3.22
C ASN A 299 -20.13 -10.85 3.68
N VAL A 300 -21.47 -10.83 3.63
CA VAL A 300 -22.27 -9.64 3.96
C VAL A 300 -23.56 -10.00 4.69
N GLN A 301 -23.93 -9.16 5.66
CA GLN A 301 -25.19 -9.34 6.39
C GLN A 301 -26.40 -9.10 5.46
N ARG A 302 -27.30 -10.09 5.35
CA ARG A 302 -28.55 -9.93 4.60
C ARG A 302 -29.54 -8.98 5.27
N GLY A 303 -29.61 -9.02 6.59
CA GLY A 303 -30.50 -8.16 7.35
C GLY A 303 -30.51 -8.46 8.84
N ARG A 304 -31.28 -7.67 9.59
CA ARG A 304 -31.37 -7.82 11.05
C ARG A 304 -31.88 -9.23 11.42
N GLY A 305 -31.09 -9.94 12.22
CA GLY A 305 -31.42 -11.30 12.68
C GLY A 305 -31.11 -12.43 11.69
N ASP A 306 -30.68 -12.11 10.46
CA ASP A 306 -30.23 -13.07 9.44
C ASP A 306 -28.77 -12.75 9.08
N LEU A 307 -27.84 -13.30 9.87
CA LEU A 307 -26.40 -13.07 9.75
C LEU A 307 -25.66 -14.17 8.97
N MET A 308 -26.28 -15.33 8.78
CA MET A 308 -25.63 -16.50 8.18
C MET A 308 -26.62 -17.42 7.43
N GLY A 309 -27.89 -17.01 7.27
CA GLY A 309 -28.92 -17.87 6.67
C GLY A 309 -29.45 -18.94 7.62
N VAL A 310 -30.08 -19.97 7.03
CA VAL A 310 -30.71 -21.08 7.77
C VAL A 310 -29.77 -22.28 7.77
N ALA A 311 -29.71 -23.00 8.89
CA ALA A 311 -28.89 -24.20 9.03
C ALA A 311 -29.07 -25.17 7.85
N GLY A 312 -27.96 -25.71 7.35
CA GLY A 312 -27.90 -26.60 6.19
C GLY A 312 -27.70 -25.89 4.85
N TYR A 313 -27.99 -24.58 4.77
CA TYR A 313 -27.68 -23.75 3.60
C TYR A 313 -27.42 -22.31 4.04
N LEU A 314 -26.20 -22.07 4.53
CA LEU A 314 -25.78 -20.73 4.91
C LEU A 314 -25.88 -19.80 3.68
N ASN A 315 -26.26 -18.56 3.89
CA ASN A 315 -26.47 -17.59 2.80
C ASN A 315 -25.16 -17.27 2.06
N ASP A 316 -24.13 -16.89 2.80
CA ASP A 316 -22.79 -16.48 2.35
C ASP A 316 -21.70 -17.47 2.79
N ASN A 317 -22.08 -18.56 3.47
CA ASN A 317 -21.18 -19.60 3.97
C ASN A 317 -20.18 -19.14 5.04
N ALA A 318 -20.44 -18.01 5.68
CA ALA A 318 -19.61 -17.47 6.75
C ALA A 318 -20.49 -17.14 7.98
N ALA A 319 -19.85 -16.88 9.11
CA ALA A 319 -20.54 -16.38 10.31
C ALA A 319 -20.10 -14.93 10.57
N PRO A 320 -19.08 -14.61 11.39
CA PRO A 320 -18.59 -13.24 11.40
C PRO A 320 -17.65 -12.96 10.22
N THR A 321 -16.69 -13.85 9.97
CA THR A 321 -15.70 -13.73 8.90
C THR A 321 -15.58 -15.05 8.13
N ALA A 322 -14.97 -14.98 6.95
CA ALA A 322 -14.61 -16.10 6.09
C ALA A 322 -13.07 -16.14 5.93
N PRO A 323 -12.50 -17.27 5.48
CA PRO A 323 -11.10 -17.32 5.03
C PRO A 323 -10.81 -16.23 3.98
N VAL A 324 -9.60 -15.68 4.00
CA VAL A 324 -9.20 -14.50 3.19
C VAL A 324 -9.22 -14.76 1.67
N ASP A 325 -9.14 -16.02 1.26
CA ASP A 325 -9.23 -16.49 -0.14
C ASP A 325 -10.65 -16.94 -0.52
N SER A 326 -11.66 -16.58 0.28
CA SER A 326 -13.05 -16.93 0.01
C SER A 326 -13.65 -16.12 -1.12
N TYR A 327 -14.75 -16.66 -1.69
CA TYR A 327 -15.49 -16.06 -2.79
C TYR A 327 -14.68 -16.00 -4.10
N TRP A 328 -15.06 -15.11 -5.02
CA TRP A 328 -14.44 -15.00 -6.34
C TRP A 328 -13.59 -13.74 -6.38
N PRO A 329 -12.36 -13.82 -6.91
CA PRO A 329 -11.54 -12.63 -7.07
C PRO A 329 -12.14 -11.68 -8.11
N ASN A 330 -11.79 -10.41 -8.01
CA ASN A 330 -12.10 -9.41 -9.04
C ASN A 330 -11.16 -9.58 -10.27
N ASP A 331 -11.27 -8.68 -11.25
CA ASP A 331 -10.50 -8.83 -12.50
C ASP A 331 -8.99 -8.60 -12.33
N TYR A 332 -8.54 -8.02 -11.21
CA TYR A 332 -7.12 -7.98 -10.87
C TYR A 332 -6.64 -9.25 -10.18
N GLY A 333 -7.53 -10.09 -9.68
CA GLY A 333 -7.17 -11.26 -8.87
C GLY A 333 -7.32 -11.03 -7.37
N LEU A 334 -7.89 -9.90 -6.93
CA LEU A 334 -8.03 -9.58 -5.51
C LEU A 334 -9.27 -10.22 -4.91
N TYR A 335 -9.13 -10.82 -3.73
CA TYR A 335 -10.21 -11.47 -2.98
C TYR A 335 -10.81 -10.54 -1.94
N CYS A 336 -12.05 -10.83 -1.53
CA CYS A 336 -12.73 -10.16 -0.42
C CYS A 336 -12.82 -8.62 -0.45
N MET A 337 -12.50 -7.95 -1.56
CA MET A 337 -12.64 -6.48 -1.75
C MET A 337 -14.05 -5.91 -1.50
N ALA A 338 -15.04 -6.76 -1.27
CA ALA A 338 -16.35 -6.38 -0.76
C ALA A 338 -16.74 -7.34 0.37
N GLY A 339 -17.05 -6.78 1.55
CA GLY A 339 -17.45 -7.54 2.74
C GLY A 339 -16.29 -8.17 3.51
N ASN A 340 -16.60 -9.19 4.30
CA ASN A 340 -15.67 -9.87 5.22
C ASN A 340 -15.17 -8.99 6.38
N VAL A 341 -14.14 -8.16 6.17
CA VAL A 341 -13.69 -7.17 7.15
C VAL A 341 -13.48 -5.81 6.48
N ASN A 342 -13.60 -4.74 7.27
CA ASN A 342 -13.19 -3.42 6.78
C ASN A 342 -11.66 -3.34 6.74
N GLU A 343 -11.13 -2.71 5.70
CA GLU A 343 -9.69 -2.57 5.47
C GLU A 343 -9.22 -1.14 5.72
N TRP A 344 -8.11 -0.99 6.43
CA TRP A 344 -7.54 0.33 6.71
C TRP A 344 -6.88 0.91 5.46
N VAL A 345 -7.17 2.17 5.17
CA VAL A 345 -6.47 2.98 4.16
C VAL A 345 -5.58 4.02 4.84
N LEU A 346 -4.65 4.59 4.09
CA LEU A 346 -3.72 5.60 4.59
C LEU A 346 -4.43 6.94 4.90
N ASP A 347 -5.56 7.20 4.23
CA ASP A 347 -6.22 8.49 4.22
C ASP A 347 -6.91 8.87 5.54
N VAL A 348 -6.82 10.17 5.87
CA VAL A 348 -7.57 10.81 6.94
C VAL A 348 -8.96 11.16 6.41
N TYR A 349 -10.00 10.61 7.04
CA TYR A 349 -11.38 10.90 6.67
C TYR A 349 -11.74 12.37 6.84
N ARG A 350 -12.31 12.93 5.78
CA ARG A 350 -13.02 14.21 5.81
C ARG A 350 -14.11 14.22 4.72
N ASN A 351 -15.22 14.89 4.99
CA ASN A 351 -16.38 14.89 4.09
C ASN A 351 -16.08 15.50 2.71
N PHE A 352 -15.23 16.52 2.64
CA PHE A 352 -14.97 17.26 1.39
C PHE A 352 -13.65 16.90 0.71
N THR A 353 -12.97 15.83 1.14
CA THR A 353 -11.70 15.37 0.56
C THR A 353 -11.75 15.29 -0.96
N ASN A 354 -12.81 14.68 -1.51
CA ASN A 354 -12.97 14.52 -2.94
C ASN A 354 -12.98 15.85 -3.72
N GLN A 355 -13.37 16.98 -3.12
CA GLN A 355 -13.26 18.28 -3.79
C GLN A 355 -11.83 18.83 -3.79
N ASP A 356 -11.11 18.64 -2.70
CA ASP A 356 -9.84 19.32 -2.42
C ASP A 356 -8.59 18.61 -2.95
N VAL A 357 -8.62 17.27 -3.00
CA VAL A 357 -7.45 16.45 -3.38
C VAL A 357 -7.02 16.70 -4.84
N GLU A 358 -5.77 16.36 -5.15
CA GLU A 358 -5.27 16.38 -6.53
C GLU A 358 -5.94 15.31 -7.41
N GLU A 359 -5.83 15.44 -8.72
CA GLU A 359 -6.38 14.45 -9.67
C GLU A 359 -5.45 13.24 -9.89
N PHE A 360 -4.16 13.36 -9.59
CA PHE A 360 -3.17 12.31 -9.75
C PHE A 360 -2.67 11.82 -8.39
N ASN A 361 -2.83 10.52 -8.12
CA ASN A 361 -2.55 9.89 -6.83
C ASN A 361 -3.12 10.70 -5.64
N PRO A 362 -4.44 10.93 -5.59
CA PRO A 362 -5.06 11.66 -4.49
C PRO A 362 -4.77 10.96 -3.16
N PHE A 363 -4.43 11.78 -2.16
CA PHE A 363 -4.17 11.33 -0.80
C PHE A 363 -4.40 12.50 0.16
N ARG A 364 -5.09 12.24 1.28
CA ARG A 364 -5.22 13.18 2.40
C ARG A 364 -4.61 12.56 3.66
N GLY A 365 -3.62 13.23 4.23
CA GLY A 365 -2.80 12.68 5.32
C GLY A 365 -1.33 13.09 5.25
N ASN A 366 -0.97 13.97 4.32
CA ASN A 366 0.41 14.40 4.11
C ASN A 366 0.98 15.13 5.34
N VAL A 367 2.00 14.52 5.94
CA VAL A 367 2.90 15.16 6.90
C VAL A 367 4.30 15.08 6.30
N PHE A 368 4.85 16.22 5.90
CA PHE A 368 6.18 16.26 5.28
C PHE A 368 7.27 16.21 6.34
N GLN A 369 7.97 15.08 6.35
CA GLN A 369 9.03 14.79 7.30
C GLN A 369 10.40 14.73 6.60
N VAL A 370 11.45 14.98 7.37
CA VAL A 370 12.84 14.85 6.96
C VAL A 370 13.58 13.95 7.96
N LEU A 371 14.63 13.29 7.50
CA LEU A 371 15.49 12.50 8.36
C LEU A 371 16.15 13.39 9.41
N ASP A 372 16.09 12.96 10.67
CA ASP A 372 16.70 13.66 11.78
C ASP A 372 18.23 13.48 11.72
N MET A 373 18.96 14.58 11.90
CA MET A 373 20.42 14.62 11.76
C MET A 373 21.05 15.24 13.00
N ASP A 374 22.20 14.72 13.39
CA ASP A 374 23.00 15.28 14.47
C ASP A 374 23.76 16.55 14.03
N ALA A 375 24.50 17.16 14.95
CA ALA A 375 25.31 18.35 14.68
C ALA A 375 26.43 18.12 13.64
N ASN A 376 26.74 16.88 13.28
CA ASN A 376 27.74 16.49 12.29
C ASN A 376 27.11 16.13 10.93
N ASN A 377 25.80 16.33 10.76
CA ASN A 377 25.01 15.90 9.60
C ASN A 377 24.96 14.37 9.41
N GLU A 378 25.04 13.62 10.49
CA GLU A 378 24.82 12.18 10.47
C GLU A 378 23.38 11.83 10.86
N TYR A 379 22.79 10.83 10.20
CA TYR A 379 21.45 10.37 10.52
C TYR A 379 21.37 9.75 11.92
N ILE A 380 20.30 10.10 12.63
CA ILE A 380 19.98 9.61 13.98
C ILE A 380 19.12 8.35 13.87
N LEU A 381 19.49 7.32 14.66
CA LEU A 381 18.68 6.12 14.84
C LEU A 381 17.81 6.26 16.09
N ASP A 382 16.67 5.58 16.08
CA ASP A 382 15.88 5.30 17.26
C ASP A 382 16.56 4.19 18.06
N ASP A 383 16.94 4.50 19.30
CA ASP A 383 17.62 3.58 20.22
C ASP A 383 16.79 2.33 20.52
N THR A 384 15.46 2.40 20.38
CA THR A 384 14.56 1.28 20.66
C THR A 384 14.41 0.35 19.46
N THR A 385 14.03 0.90 18.31
CA THR A 385 13.70 0.10 17.12
C THR A 385 14.89 -0.16 16.21
N GLY A 386 15.94 0.67 16.26
CA GLY A 386 17.06 0.66 15.31
C GLY A 386 16.73 1.33 13.97
N ARG A 387 15.53 1.92 13.83
CA ARG A 387 15.09 2.61 12.60
C ARG A 387 15.66 4.03 12.53
N LEU A 388 15.69 4.60 11.33
CA LEU A 388 16.01 6.01 11.16
C LEU A 388 14.91 6.88 11.77
N LYS A 389 15.31 7.94 12.47
CA LYS A 389 14.36 8.87 13.07
C LYS A 389 13.96 9.95 12.07
N TYR A 390 12.68 10.29 12.07
CA TYR A 390 12.11 11.36 11.27
C TYR A 390 11.69 12.52 12.15
N ARG A 391 11.81 13.75 11.63
CA ARG A 391 11.26 14.96 12.22
C ARG A 391 10.41 15.72 11.21
N ASN A 392 9.44 16.48 11.69
CA ASN A 392 8.68 17.38 10.83
C ASN A 392 9.61 18.46 10.26
N MET A 393 9.40 18.77 8.98
CA MET A 393 10.09 19.87 8.32
C MET A 393 9.68 21.21 8.96
N THR A 394 10.61 22.12 9.19
CA THR A 394 10.25 23.44 9.74
C THR A 394 9.75 24.38 8.64
N ASP A 395 8.91 25.34 9.01
CA ASP A 395 8.33 26.30 8.06
C ASP A 395 9.43 27.11 7.34
N GLU A 396 10.56 27.39 8.02
CA GLU A 396 11.71 28.06 7.42
C GLU A 396 12.40 27.21 6.35
N GLU A 397 12.53 25.89 6.58
CA GLU A 397 13.12 24.97 5.61
C GLU A 397 12.25 24.86 4.35
N SER A 398 10.93 25.04 4.48
CA SER A 398 9.96 24.99 3.37
C SER A 398 9.57 26.35 2.79
N ALA A 399 10.09 27.47 3.31
CA ALA A 399 9.65 28.82 2.94
C ALA A 399 9.79 29.12 1.43
N ASP A 400 10.85 28.61 0.80
CA ASP A 400 11.14 28.83 -0.63
C ASP A 400 10.43 27.81 -1.55
N ARG A 401 9.70 26.85 -0.99
CA ARG A 401 8.99 25.83 -1.76
C ARG A 401 7.68 26.38 -2.31
N VAL A 402 7.35 25.98 -3.54
CA VAL A 402 6.13 26.43 -4.22
C VAL A 402 4.94 25.50 -3.92
N ASN A 403 5.21 24.26 -3.51
CA ASN A 403 4.20 23.21 -3.34
C ASN A 403 3.60 23.14 -1.92
N TYR A 404 4.38 23.38 -0.87
CA TYR A 404 3.91 23.42 0.52
C TYR A 404 4.76 24.36 1.36
N GLN A 405 4.21 24.89 2.44
CA GLN A 405 4.87 25.86 3.32
C GLN A 405 4.94 25.40 4.79
N THR A 406 4.18 24.36 5.15
CA THR A 406 4.12 23.77 6.48
C THR A 406 4.30 22.26 6.38
N ALA A 407 4.81 21.61 7.42
CA ALA A 407 4.98 20.14 7.44
C ALA A 407 3.64 19.40 7.49
N ASP A 408 2.79 19.74 8.46
CA ASP A 408 1.47 19.13 8.62
C ASP A 408 0.48 19.79 7.65
N ASN A 409 -0.09 18.97 6.76
CA ASN A 409 -1.09 19.39 5.78
C ASN A 409 -2.36 18.53 5.87
N ILE A 410 -2.58 17.82 6.98
CA ILE A 410 -3.75 16.94 7.15
C ILE A 410 -5.07 17.72 7.05
N ASN A 411 -5.11 18.93 7.60
CA ASN A 411 -6.27 19.83 7.59
C ASN A 411 -6.23 20.89 6.48
N TYR A 412 -5.34 20.75 5.48
CA TYR A 412 -5.21 21.73 4.41
C TYR A 412 -6.55 21.92 3.66
N LYS A 413 -7.02 23.18 3.60
CA LYS A 413 -8.34 23.62 3.06
C LYS A 413 -9.56 23.13 3.85
N ASP A 414 -9.37 22.44 4.97
CA ASP A 414 -10.43 21.81 5.75
C ASP A 414 -10.08 21.88 7.25
N GLY A 415 -10.09 23.10 7.79
CA GLY A 415 -9.83 23.39 9.21
C GLY A 415 -8.42 23.88 9.52
N ASP A 416 -7.62 24.20 8.51
CA ASP A 416 -6.37 24.97 8.65
C ASP A 416 -6.66 26.45 8.93
N LEU A 417 -5.71 27.16 9.54
CA LEU A 417 -5.86 28.58 9.90
C LEU A 417 -6.34 29.46 8.74
N LYS A 418 -5.96 29.15 7.49
CA LYS A 418 -6.37 29.90 6.29
C LYS A 418 -7.82 29.63 5.86
N SER A 419 -8.37 28.47 6.19
CA SER A 419 -9.79 28.14 5.93
C SER A 419 -10.71 28.47 7.11
N THR A 420 -10.16 28.78 8.29
CA THR A 420 -10.96 29.21 9.45
C THR A 420 -11.54 30.61 9.28
N ILE A 421 -12.78 30.79 9.76
CA ILE A 421 -13.44 32.10 9.78
C ILE A 421 -13.21 32.71 11.16
N ASP A 422 -12.56 33.88 11.18
CA ASP A 422 -12.42 34.69 12.39
C ASP A 422 -13.78 35.31 12.77
N ARG A 423 -14.24 35.03 13.99
CA ARG A 423 -15.49 35.56 14.53
C ARG A 423 -15.45 37.07 14.71
N ALA A 424 -14.27 37.67 14.86
CA ALA A 424 -14.09 39.13 14.92
C ALA A 424 -14.47 39.82 13.60
N VAL A 425 -14.32 39.14 12.46
CA VAL A 425 -14.62 39.69 11.12
C VAL A 425 -16.12 39.70 10.82
N TRP A 426 -16.88 38.74 11.36
CA TRP A 426 -18.34 38.69 11.20
C TRP A 426 -19.12 39.41 12.30
N GLY A 427 -18.47 39.66 13.44
CA GLY A 427 -19.08 40.11 14.68
C GLY A 427 -18.81 41.56 15.03
N ASN A 428 -18.80 42.53 14.09
CA ASN A 428 -19.09 43.90 14.53
C ASN A 428 -19.57 44.87 13.45
N GLY A 429 -20.90 45.02 13.39
CA GLY A 429 -21.46 46.36 13.44
C GLY A 429 -21.22 46.96 14.83
N ASN A 430 -20.07 47.63 14.97
CA ASN A 430 -19.81 48.68 15.96
C ASN A 430 -19.71 48.29 17.46
N SER A 431 -18.49 47.98 17.92
CA SER A 431 -17.95 48.40 19.23
C SER A 431 -16.42 48.30 19.22
N GLY A 432 -15.75 49.42 19.46
CA GLY A 432 -14.29 49.51 19.46
C GLY A 432 -13.65 48.93 20.71
N GLY A 433 -12.38 48.57 20.56
CA GLY A 433 -11.47 48.23 21.66
C GLY A 433 -10.66 46.97 21.37
N GLU A 434 -9.36 47.19 21.21
CA GLU A 434 -8.26 46.21 21.24
C GLU A 434 -8.02 45.34 20.00
N GLU A 435 -6.74 45.03 19.84
CA GLU A 435 -6.01 44.73 18.61
C GLU A 435 -6.56 43.49 17.91
N GLY A 436 -6.66 43.56 16.57
CA GLY A 436 -7.01 42.40 15.76
C GLY A 436 -6.06 41.25 16.08
N ALA A 437 -6.63 40.08 16.42
CA ALA A 437 -5.88 38.86 16.65
C ALA A 437 -4.88 38.68 15.51
N ALA A 438 -3.59 38.55 15.85
CA ALA A 438 -2.54 38.34 14.87
C ALA A 438 -2.89 37.11 14.02
N GLU A 439 -2.43 37.08 12.75
CA GLU A 439 -2.58 35.94 11.83
C GLU A 439 -2.16 34.59 12.46
N THR A 440 -1.40 34.62 13.55
CA THR A 440 -0.82 33.50 14.29
C THR A 440 -1.60 33.04 15.53
N ASP A 441 -2.71 33.69 15.91
CA ASP A 441 -3.36 33.41 17.21
C ASP A 441 -4.30 32.18 17.13
N LYS A 442 -3.92 31.09 17.81
CA LYS A 442 -4.62 29.79 17.88
C LYS A 442 -5.73 29.79 18.94
N GLY A 443 -6.53 30.85 18.99
CA GLY A 443 -7.55 31.06 20.02
C GLY A 443 -8.90 30.42 19.71
N SER A 444 -9.70 30.14 20.75
CA SER A 444 -11.08 29.65 20.71
C SER A 444 -12.10 30.59 20.02
N GLU A 445 -11.63 31.71 19.47
CA GLU A 445 -12.45 32.69 18.75
C GLU A 445 -12.59 32.38 17.26
N ARG A 446 -11.85 31.40 16.74
CA ARG A 446 -11.94 30.95 15.33
C ARG A 446 -12.91 29.80 15.17
N MET A 447 -13.93 29.99 14.33
CA MET A 447 -14.87 28.92 13.97
C MET A 447 -14.20 27.96 12.97
N TYR A 448 -14.44 26.65 13.13
CA TYR A 448 -13.88 25.57 12.29
C TYR A 448 -12.38 25.29 12.47
N HIS A 449 -11.73 25.86 13.49
CA HIS A 449 -10.37 25.48 13.87
C HIS A 449 -10.42 24.18 14.68
N ASN A 450 -9.91 23.08 14.13
CA ASN A 450 -9.68 21.85 14.88
C ASN A 450 -8.19 21.78 15.22
N GLU A 451 -7.84 22.00 16.48
CA GLU A 451 -6.49 21.65 16.98
C GLU A 451 -6.33 20.13 16.93
N HIS A 452 -5.29 19.67 16.24
CA HIS A 452 -4.90 18.27 16.24
C HIS A 452 -4.23 17.97 17.59
N SER A 453 -4.87 17.16 18.43
CA SER A 453 -4.23 16.54 19.59
C SER A 453 -3.81 15.12 19.21
N GLU A 454 -2.61 14.69 19.64
CA GLU A 454 -2.07 13.34 19.44
C GLU A 454 -3.03 12.21 19.85
N ASP A 455 -4.02 12.50 20.71
CA ASP A 455 -4.92 11.50 21.32
C ASP A 455 -6.14 11.05 20.48
N ASN A 456 -6.43 11.62 19.30
CA ASN A 456 -7.58 11.15 18.50
C ASN A 456 -7.47 11.45 16.98
N PRO A 457 -6.58 10.76 16.24
CA PRO A 457 -6.19 11.26 14.93
C PRO A 457 -7.12 10.89 13.78
N MET A 458 -7.80 9.72 13.77
CA MET A 458 -8.44 9.27 12.53
C MET A 458 -9.62 8.32 12.75
N THR A 459 -10.78 8.67 12.20
CA THR A 459 -11.86 7.71 11.88
C THR A 459 -11.90 7.53 10.37
N SER A 460 -11.08 6.65 9.79
CA SER A 460 -11.33 6.20 8.41
C SER A 460 -12.52 5.23 8.45
N LEU A 461 -13.66 5.66 7.92
CA LEU A 461 -14.78 4.77 7.62
C LEU A 461 -14.96 4.82 6.10
N VAL A 462 -14.28 3.94 5.37
CA VAL A 462 -14.87 3.41 4.15
C VAL A 462 -15.95 2.45 4.64
N ASN A 463 -17.19 2.91 4.59
CA ASN A 463 -18.35 2.14 5.00
C ASN A 463 -19.02 1.70 3.69
N ASP A 464 -18.89 0.42 3.36
CA ASP A 464 -19.58 -0.22 2.24
C ASP A 464 -21.11 -0.29 2.45
#